data_AF-A0A3D3QPW0-F1
#
_entry.id   AF-A0A3D3QPW0-F1
#
_cell.length_a   1.000
_cell.length_b   1.000
_cell.length_c   1.000
_cell.angle_alpha   90.00
_cell.angle_beta   90.00
_cell.angle_gamma   90.00
#
_symmetry.space_group_name_H-M   'P 1'
#
loop_
_entity.id
_entity.type
_entity.pdbx_description
1 polymer ?
#
loop_
_entity_poly.entity_id
_entity_poly.type
_entity_poly.pdbx_seq_one_letter_code
_entity_poly.pdbx_strand_id
1 'polypeptide(L)'
;MKRIGIDVGGTNTDAVLVEENGVVASVKTPTTRDVIGGVREALRLLVERLGGNAGAVGAVMIGTTHFTNAVVQRRDLAQVAAIRIALPSGRSLPPFVDWPPELKELVAGRIYMVRGGHEYDGRPLDVFDVSAVTAAAREIRDTDIRTVAVTAAFSPLVSDCEAQAAEILRTEIPGVHVTLSHDLGRIGLLERENAALLNAALIPLADNTTRAFSDAVEGSGIEAPLFLTQNDGTVMRADRARAYPVYSFSSGPTNSMRGAAFLSELDDAMVVDVGGTTTDIGHLKAGFPREANRTVEVGGVRTLFRMPDLLSLGLGGGSLVDESRRMIGPRSVGHELETKATVFGGSGLTVSDLAVAAGLVSMGDSSRVEHVDPVTLSWFVERSRAMIEEGVDRMKATGDPLPLLAVGGGAFLVPDQLPGISEVIHVKHAPVANAVGAAIAQVSGEVDQVFSGISRAEALAEAEALARSRAVEGGADIETITAVEIEDLPLAYLPGEARRVRVRVVGDALAL
;
A
#
# COMPACT_ATOMS: atom_id res chain seq x y z
N MET A 1 21.15 -12.09 7.62
CA MET A 1 20.54 -11.28 8.72
C MET A 1 19.13 -11.78 9.05
N LYS A 2 18.73 -11.82 10.33
CA LYS A 2 17.36 -12.17 10.77
C LYS A 2 16.41 -10.98 10.65
N ARG A 3 15.24 -11.19 10.05
CA ARG A 3 14.21 -10.16 9.85
C ARG A 3 12.86 -10.70 10.29
N ILE A 4 12.06 -9.87 10.95
CA ILE A 4 10.67 -10.20 11.29
C ILE A 4 9.76 -9.44 10.36
N GLY A 5 8.88 -10.15 9.66
CA GLY A 5 7.81 -9.55 8.88
C GLY A 5 6.47 -9.82 9.53
N ILE A 6 5.61 -8.81 9.59
CA ILE A 6 4.24 -8.91 10.09
C ILE A 6 3.32 -8.32 9.03
N ASP A 7 2.25 -9.00 8.70
CA ASP A 7 1.19 -8.45 7.85
C ASP A 7 -0.15 -8.49 8.59
N VAL A 8 -0.74 -7.32 8.82
CA VAL A 8 -2.03 -7.17 9.48
C VAL A 8 -3.14 -6.99 8.43
N GLY A 9 -3.68 -8.11 7.99
CA GLY A 9 -4.79 -8.19 7.04
C GLY A 9 -6.17 -8.12 7.70
N GLY A 10 -7.23 -8.16 6.89
CA GLY A 10 -8.61 -8.09 7.37
C GLY A 10 -9.15 -9.38 8.01
N THR A 11 -8.49 -10.52 7.78
CA THR A 11 -8.89 -11.84 8.33
C THR A 11 -7.88 -12.35 9.35
N ASN A 12 -6.59 -12.29 9.01
CA ASN A 12 -5.51 -12.80 9.86
C ASN A 12 -4.38 -11.78 9.99
N THR A 13 -3.68 -11.87 11.11
CA THR A 13 -2.36 -11.27 11.34
C THR A 13 -1.32 -12.37 11.20
N ASP A 14 -0.42 -12.19 10.25
CA ASP A 14 0.64 -13.13 9.92
C ASP A 14 1.97 -12.58 10.40
N ALA A 15 2.78 -13.39 11.08
CA ALA A 15 4.12 -13.01 11.52
C ALA A 15 5.13 -14.10 11.17
N VAL A 16 6.30 -13.71 10.67
CA VAL A 16 7.37 -14.62 10.27
C VAL A 16 8.73 -14.13 10.75
N LEU A 17 9.62 -15.07 11.04
CA LEU A 17 11.06 -14.83 11.12
C LEU A 17 11.69 -15.39 9.83
N VAL A 18 12.40 -14.55 9.10
CA VAL A 18 13.13 -14.92 7.87
C VAL A 18 14.63 -14.74 8.07
N GLU A 19 15.40 -15.70 7.57
CA GLU A 19 16.85 -15.65 7.41
C GLU A 19 17.21 -15.78 5.92
N GLU A 20 18.51 -15.72 5.58
CA GLU A 20 18.98 -15.91 4.19
C GLU A 20 18.50 -17.23 3.55
N ASN A 21 18.31 -18.27 4.36
CA ASN A 21 17.88 -19.59 3.90
C ASN A 21 16.34 -19.77 3.85
N GLY A 22 15.57 -18.70 4.05
CA GLY A 22 14.10 -18.70 4.00
C GLY A 22 13.41 -18.58 5.36
N VAL A 23 12.18 -19.10 5.46
CA VAL A 23 11.31 -18.96 6.63
C VAL A 23 11.78 -19.89 7.76
N VAL A 24 12.13 -19.31 8.91
CA VAL A 24 12.56 -20.06 10.11
C VAL A 24 11.37 -20.43 10.99
N ALA A 25 10.49 -19.46 11.22
CA ALA A 25 9.27 -19.65 12.00
C ALA A 25 8.17 -18.76 11.44
N SER A 26 6.92 -19.20 11.59
CA SER A 26 5.74 -18.42 11.26
C SER A 26 4.66 -18.60 12.31
N VAL A 27 3.79 -17.60 12.45
CA VAL A 27 2.58 -17.61 13.27
C VAL A 27 1.47 -16.94 12.47
N LYS A 28 0.26 -17.45 12.60
CA LYS A 28 -0.96 -16.89 12.02
C LYS A 28 -2.01 -16.84 13.12
N THR A 29 -2.57 -15.66 13.35
CA THR A 29 -3.63 -15.44 14.34
C THR A 29 -4.80 -14.70 13.70
N PRO A 30 -6.05 -14.94 14.13
CA PRO A 30 -7.18 -14.14 13.67
C PRO A 30 -6.97 -12.65 13.92
N THR A 31 -7.31 -11.80 12.96
CA THR A 31 -7.28 -10.34 13.14
C THR A 31 -8.40 -9.94 14.09
N THR A 32 -8.06 -9.11 15.09
CA THR A 32 -9.03 -8.58 16.04
C THR A 32 -9.31 -7.10 15.75
N ARG A 33 -10.35 -6.54 16.40
CA ARG A 33 -10.59 -5.09 16.36
C ARG A 33 -9.45 -4.29 16.98
N ASP A 34 -8.74 -4.88 17.95
CA ASP A 34 -7.50 -4.34 18.50
C ASP A 34 -6.32 -4.80 17.63
N VAL A 35 -6.06 -4.03 16.57
CA VAL A 35 -4.96 -4.26 15.63
C VAL A 35 -3.62 -4.35 16.37
N ILE A 36 -3.41 -3.50 17.37
CA ILE A 36 -2.16 -3.41 18.13
C ILE A 36 -2.01 -4.64 19.03
N GLY A 37 -3.08 -5.02 19.74
CA GLY A 37 -3.13 -6.26 20.51
C GLY A 37 -2.85 -7.50 19.65
N GLY A 38 -3.38 -7.53 18.43
CA GLY A 38 -3.10 -8.59 17.45
C GLY A 38 -1.62 -8.68 17.08
N VAL A 39 -0.97 -7.55 16.83
CA VAL A 39 0.49 -7.51 16.55
C VAL A 39 1.31 -7.98 17.76
N ARG A 40 0.95 -7.53 18.97
CA ARG A 40 1.62 -7.96 20.21
C ARG A 40 1.52 -9.47 20.41
N GLU A 41 0.33 -10.02 20.20
CA GLU A 41 0.09 -11.45 20.33
C GLU A 41 0.86 -12.26 19.28
N ALA A 42 0.85 -11.81 18.02
CA ALA A 42 1.62 -12.45 16.95
C ALA A 42 3.13 -12.46 17.24
N LEU A 43 3.69 -11.35 17.73
CA LEU A 43 5.09 -11.26 18.15
C LEU A 43 5.38 -12.19 19.34
N ARG A 44 4.55 -12.17 20.38
CA ARG A 44 4.70 -13.04 21.56
C ARG A 44 4.73 -14.51 21.16
N LEU A 45 3.77 -14.95 20.36
CA LEU A 45 3.68 -16.33 19.87
C LEU A 45 4.88 -16.70 18.98
N LEU A 46 5.37 -15.77 18.16
CA LEU A 46 6.54 -16.00 17.31
C LEU A 46 7.79 -16.22 18.17
N VAL A 47 8.01 -15.38 19.19
CA VAL A 47 9.12 -15.53 20.13
C VAL A 47 9.01 -16.83 20.93
N GLU A 48 7.81 -17.23 21.35
CA GLU A 48 7.57 -18.51 22.01
C GLU A 48 7.92 -19.71 21.12
N ARG A 49 7.53 -19.68 19.84
CA ARG A 49 7.91 -20.72 18.86
C ARG A 49 9.43 -20.83 18.67
N LEU A 50 10.16 -19.74 18.88
CA LEU A 50 11.62 -19.69 18.81
C LEU A 50 12.30 -20.11 20.13
N GLY A 51 11.54 -20.58 21.13
CA GLY A 51 12.07 -20.99 22.43
C GLY A 51 12.25 -19.82 23.42
N GLY A 52 11.51 -18.73 23.23
CA GLY A 52 11.50 -17.57 24.12
C GLY A 52 12.56 -16.50 23.82
N ASN A 53 13.35 -16.66 22.75
CA ASN A 53 14.35 -15.69 22.34
C ASN A 53 14.49 -15.65 20.81
N ALA A 54 14.24 -14.49 20.20
CA ALA A 54 14.44 -14.30 18.75
C ALA A 54 15.92 -14.19 18.35
N GLY A 55 16.81 -13.95 19.32
CA GLY A 55 18.21 -13.58 19.10
C GLY A 55 18.33 -12.17 18.53
N ALA A 56 19.46 -11.87 17.88
CA ALA A 56 19.67 -10.58 17.23
C ALA A 56 18.81 -10.46 15.97
N VAL A 57 17.75 -9.67 16.04
CA VAL A 57 16.86 -9.34 14.91
C VAL A 57 17.35 -8.01 14.33
N GLY A 58 17.64 -7.99 13.02
CA GLY A 58 18.17 -6.79 12.36
C GLY A 58 17.10 -5.73 12.05
N ALA A 59 15.85 -6.15 11.84
CA ALA A 59 14.71 -5.27 11.58
C ALA A 59 13.36 -5.96 11.82
N VAL A 60 12.34 -5.17 12.15
CA VAL A 60 10.93 -5.57 12.16
C VAL A 60 10.19 -4.75 11.10
N MET A 61 9.49 -5.43 10.19
CA MET A 61 8.72 -4.84 9.11
C MET A 61 7.24 -5.15 9.31
N ILE A 62 6.38 -4.13 9.28
CA ILE A 62 4.94 -4.29 9.48
C ILE A 62 4.17 -3.75 8.27
N GLY A 63 3.42 -4.64 7.61
CA GLY A 63 2.35 -4.31 6.70
C GLY A 63 1.02 -4.16 7.44
N THR A 64 0.24 -3.16 7.06
CA THR A 64 -1.07 -2.93 7.67
C THR A 64 -2.05 -2.32 6.70
N THR A 65 -3.28 -2.82 6.74
CA THR A 65 -4.42 -2.26 6.01
C THR A 65 -5.15 -1.15 6.79
N HIS A 66 -4.64 -0.77 7.97
CA HIS A 66 -5.33 0.12 8.91
C HIS A 66 -5.67 1.50 8.29
N PHE A 67 -4.73 2.09 7.55
CA PHE A 67 -4.92 3.41 6.93
C PHE A 67 -5.93 3.37 5.79
N THR A 68 -5.87 2.36 4.92
CA THR A 68 -6.86 2.20 3.83
C THR A 68 -8.25 1.98 4.38
N ASN A 69 -8.38 1.15 5.42
CA ASN A 69 -9.66 0.89 6.06
C ASN A 69 -10.26 2.16 6.69
N ALA A 70 -9.45 3.04 7.28
CA ALA A 70 -9.93 4.33 7.80
C ALA A 70 -10.58 5.18 6.71
N VAL A 71 -9.95 5.27 5.54
CA VAL A 71 -10.49 6.02 4.37
C VAL A 71 -11.74 5.36 3.80
N VAL A 72 -11.70 4.05 3.56
CA VAL A 72 -12.82 3.29 2.97
C VAL A 72 -14.03 3.29 3.90
N GLN A 73 -13.82 3.15 5.21
CA GLN A 73 -14.89 3.08 6.21
C GLN A 73 -15.29 4.45 6.80
N ARG A 74 -14.65 5.53 6.36
CA ARG A 74 -14.96 6.91 6.77
C ARG A 74 -14.85 7.10 8.30
N ARG A 75 -13.76 6.61 8.89
CA ARG A 75 -13.53 6.64 10.35
C ARG A 75 -12.12 7.06 10.70
N ASP A 76 -11.94 7.62 11.88
CA ASP A 76 -10.63 7.97 12.44
C ASP A 76 -9.80 8.92 11.54
N LEU A 77 -10.49 9.77 10.76
CA LEU A 77 -9.90 10.79 9.90
C LEU A 77 -10.05 12.17 10.53
N ALA A 78 -9.01 12.99 10.43
CA ALA A 78 -9.02 14.36 10.90
C ALA A 78 -9.58 15.33 9.84
N GLN A 79 -10.16 16.44 10.32
CA GLN A 79 -10.47 17.56 9.45
C GLN A 79 -9.19 18.24 8.97
N VAL A 80 -9.12 18.59 7.68
CA VAL A 80 -7.95 19.16 7.04
C VAL A 80 -8.26 20.54 6.47
N ALA A 81 -7.43 21.52 6.80
CA ALA A 81 -7.45 22.78 6.06
C ALA A 81 -6.64 22.65 4.76
N ALA A 82 -7.22 23.09 3.65
CA ALA A 82 -6.59 23.08 2.34
C ALA A 82 -6.08 24.47 1.98
N ILE A 83 -4.79 24.60 1.64
CA ILE A 83 -4.21 25.81 1.06
C ILE A 83 -3.69 25.49 -0.33
N ARG A 84 -4.39 26.01 -1.35
CA ARG A 84 -3.96 25.89 -2.75
C ARG A 84 -3.33 27.19 -3.24
N ILE A 85 -2.09 27.12 -3.69
CA ILE A 85 -1.30 28.24 -4.23
C ILE A 85 -1.23 28.07 -5.76
N ALA A 86 -2.29 28.54 -6.44
CA ALA A 86 -2.42 28.36 -7.90
C ALA A 86 -3.29 29.43 -8.56
N LEU A 87 -3.62 30.51 -7.87
CA LEU A 87 -4.35 31.61 -8.52
C LEU A 87 -3.43 32.37 -9.47
N PRO A 88 -3.94 32.83 -10.64
CA PRO A 88 -5.36 32.80 -11.04
C PRO A 88 -5.83 31.50 -11.73
N SER A 89 -4.92 30.66 -12.26
CA SER A 89 -5.26 29.53 -13.14
C SER A 89 -6.05 28.40 -12.45
N GLY A 90 -5.82 28.17 -11.15
CA GLY A 90 -6.45 27.12 -10.37
C GLY A 90 -7.84 27.42 -9.81
N ARG A 91 -8.49 28.54 -10.21
CA ARG A 91 -9.73 29.05 -9.59
C ARG A 91 -10.96 28.16 -9.74
N SER A 92 -11.10 27.48 -10.88
CA SER A 92 -12.40 26.89 -11.29
C SER A 92 -12.81 25.64 -10.52
N LEU A 93 -11.84 24.87 -10.01
CA LEU A 93 -12.06 23.59 -9.37
C LEU A 93 -11.48 23.64 -7.95
N PRO A 94 -12.26 23.91 -6.89
CA PRO A 94 -11.70 24.03 -5.55
C PRO A 94 -11.14 22.69 -5.02
N PRO A 95 -10.36 22.71 -3.93
CA PRO A 95 -10.03 21.48 -3.19
C PRO A 95 -11.28 20.65 -2.85
N PHE A 96 -11.11 19.32 -2.82
CA PHE A 96 -12.20 18.36 -2.59
C PHE A 96 -13.34 18.39 -3.63
N VAL A 97 -13.14 18.90 -4.85
CA VAL A 97 -14.22 19.10 -5.82
C VAL A 97 -14.91 17.79 -6.25
N ASP A 98 -14.14 16.72 -6.40
CA ASP A 98 -14.57 15.42 -6.93
C ASP A 98 -14.58 14.32 -5.87
N TRP A 99 -14.47 14.68 -4.59
CA TRP A 99 -14.51 13.72 -3.50
C TRP A 99 -15.93 13.22 -3.25
N PRO A 100 -16.10 11.95 -2.82
CA PRO A 100 -17.39 11.45 -2.36
C PRO A 100 -17.98 12.37 -1.28
N PRO A 101 -19.26 12.76 -1.38
CA PRO A 101 -19.86 13.74 -0.48
C PRO A 101 -19.67 13.42 1.01
N GLU A 102 -19.84 12.15 1.41
CA GLU A 102 -19.77 11.78 2.82
C GLU A 102 -18.33 11.83 3.37
N LEU A 103 -17.32 11.54 2.52
CA LEU A 103 -15.91 11.67 2.92
C LEU A 103 -15.53 13.15 3.02
N LYS A 104 -15.97 13.94 2.04
CA LYS A 104 -15.74 15.39 2.04
C LYS A 104 -16.34 16.04 3.27
N GLU A 105 -17.58 15.72 3.63
CA GLU A 105 -18.23 16.26 4.83
C GLU A 105 -17.46 15.92 6.11
N LEU A 106 -16.89 14.71 6.18
CA LEU A 106 -16.08 14.27 7.31
C LEU A 106 -14.75 15.02 7.45
N VAL A 107 -14.02 15.22 6.34
CA VAL A 107 -12.62 15.69 6.40
C VAL A 107 -12.38 17.12 5.92
N ALA A 108 -13.28 17.72 5.14
CA ALA A 108 -13.04 19.04 4.58
C ALA A 108 -13.21 20.12 5.66
N GLY A 109 -12.09 20.73 6.06
CA GLY A 109 -12.06 21.90 6.92
C GLY A 109 -12.13 23.20 6.12
N ARG A 110 -11.30 24.18 6.50
CA ARG A 110 -11.22 25.47 5.79
C ARG A 110 -10.49 25.30 4.45
N ILE A 111 -10.95 26.01 3.42
CA ILE A 111 -10.37 25.98 2.07
C ILE A 111 -9.91 27.38 1.69
N TYR A 112 -8.63 27.51 1.34
CA TYR A 112 -8.00 28.76 0.93
C TYR A 112 -7.35 28.60 -0.43
N MET A 113 -7.57 29.58 -1.31
CA MET A 113 -6.96 29.66 -2.63
C MET A 113 -6.18 30.96 -2.73
N VAL A 114 -4.88 30.86 -3.01
CA VAL A 114 -3.90 31.95 -2.89
C VAL A 114 -3.13 32.11 -4.20
N ARG A 115 -2.63 33.32 -4.47
CA ARG A 115 -1.76 33.60 -5.62
C ARG A 115 -0.35 33.06 -5.39
N GLY A 116 0.31 32.71 -6.49
CA GLY A 116 1.67 32.14 -6.50
C GLY A 116 1.71 30.83 -7.27
N GLY A 117 2.72 30.01 -6.95
CA GLY A 117 3.03 28.80 -7.71
C GLY A 117 3.88 29.12 -8.93
N HIS A 118 4.17 28.09 -9.71
CA HIS A 118 5.07 28.17 -10.84
C HIS A 118 4.37 27.77 -12.14
N GLU A 119 4.92 28.22 -13.25
CA GLU A 119 4.68 27.67 -14.57
C GLU A 119 5.48 26.37 -14.75
N TYR A 120 5.18 25.63 -15.82
CA TYR A 120 5.85 24.37 -16.14
C TYR A 120 7.37 24.50 -16.35
N ASP A 121 7.88 25.69 -16.62
CA ASP A 121 9.30 26.00 -16.85
C ASP A 121 10.00 26.59 -15.61
N GLY A 122 9.31 26.59 -14.47
CA GLY A 122 9.84 27.08 -13.20
C GLY A 122 9.79 28.61 -13.03
N ARG A 123 9.27 29.37 -14.01
CA ARG A 123 8.98 30.80 -13.79
C ARG A 123 7.81 30.96 -12.83
N PRO A 124 7.77 32.02 -11.98
CA PRO A 124 6.61 32.28 -11.13
C PRO A 124 5.33 32.47 -11.96
N LEU A 125 4.26 31.77 -11.58
CA LEU A 125 2.92 31.94 -12.17
C LEU A 125 2.32 33.30 -11.80
N ASP A 126 2.48 33.69 -10.54
CA ASP A 126 2.13 34.99 -9.97
C ASP A 126 3.06 35.25 -8.76
N VAL A 127 3.03 36.45 -8.20
CA VAL A 127 3.73 36.76 -6.95
C VAL A 127 3.07 36.00 -5.80
N PHE A 128 3.87 35.26 -5.04
CA PHE A 128 3.39 34.54 -3.86
C PHE A 128 2.82 35.49 -2.79
N ASP A 129 1.54 35.32 -2.46
CA ASP A 129 0.83 36.22 -1.55
C ASP A 129 1.00 35.77 -0.09
N VAL A 130 2.13 36.16 0.50
CA VAL A 130 2.49 35.92 1.91
C VAL A 130 1.39 36.40 2.87
N SER A 131 0.76 37.53 2.55
CA SER A 131 -0.26 38.14 3.41
C SER A 131 -1.52 37.29 3.48
N ALA A 132 -1.96 36.73 2.35
CA ALA A 132 -3.10 35.83 2.27
C ALA A 132 -2.82 34.49 2.98
N VAL A 133 -1.62 33.91 2.84
CA VAL A 133 -1.26 32.70 3.60
C VAL A 133 -1.21 32.97 5.11
N THR A 134 -0.69 34.12 5.52
CA THR A 134 -0.65 34.52 6.95
C THR A 134 -2.05 34.70 7.51
N ALA A 135 -2.95 35.35 6.76
CA ALA A 135 -4.35 35.50 7.15
C ALA A 135 -5.05 34.14 7.28
N ALA A 136 -4.88 33.25 6.29
CA ALA A 136 -5.39 31.89 6.33
C ALA A 136 -4.86 31.11 7.55
N ALA A 137 -3.56 31.21 7.85
CA ALA A 137 -2.97 30.53 9.00
C ALA A 137 -3.58 31.00 10.33
N ARG A 138 -3.83 32.31 10.49
CA ARG A 138 -4.50 32.86 11.68
C ARG A 138 -5.94 32.39 11.81
N GLU A 139 -6.69 32.36 10.70
CA GLU A 139 -8.04 31.82 10.71
C GLU A 139 -8.07 30.33 11.06
N ILE A 140 -7.12 29.53 10.55
CA ILE A 140 -7.01 28.10 10.91
C ILE A 140 -6.66 27.95 12.39
N ARG A 141 -5.74 28.77 12.93
CA ARG A 141 -5.36 28.77 14.36
C ARG A 141 -6.56 28.93 15.28
N ASP A 142 -7.51 29.76 14.88
CA ASP A 142 -8.70 30.07 15.65
C ASP A 142 -9.79 28.97 15.53
N THR A 143 -9.47 27.83 14.90
CA THR A 143 -10.27 26.59 14.85
C THR A 143 -9.59 25.43 15.60
N ASP A 144 -10.24 24.27 15.67
CA ASP A 144 -9.67 23.04 16.22
C ASP A 144 -8.84 22.22 15.19
N ILE A 145 -8.72 22.69 13.96
CA ILE A 145 -7.96 22.00 12.90
C ILE A 145 -6.46 22.09 13.20
N ARG A 146 -5.77 20.94 13.20
CA ARG A 146 -4.30 20.84 13.43
C ARG A 146 -3.55 20.23 12.25
N THR A 147 -4.25 19.88 11.18
CA THR A 147 -3.72 19.25 9.97
C THR A 147 -4.01 20.13 8.76
N VAL A 148 -2.96 20.49 8.02
CA VAL A 148 -3.04 21.38 6.85
C VAL A 148 -2.34 20.72 5.67
N ALA A 149 -2.97 20.72 4.50
CA ALA A 149 -2.33 20.32 3.25
C ALA A 149 -2.08 21.56 2.39
N VAL A 150 -0.85 21.69 1.88
CA VAL A 150 -0.45 22.79 1.00
C VAL A 150 -0.11 22.23 -0.37
N THR A 151 -0.73 22.79 -1.40
CA THR A 151 -0.48 22.42 -2.81
C THR A 151 -0.22 23.66 -3.63
N ALA A 152 0.92 23.72 -4.34
CA ALA A 152 1.20 24.78 -5.31
C ALA A 152 1.26 24.26 -6.75
N ALA A 153 0.94 25.11 -7.73
CA ALA A 153 1.11 24.78 -9.15
C ALA A 153 2.59 24.46 -9.44
N PHE A 154 2.84 23.33 -10.11
CA PHE A 154 4.17 22.82 -10.47
C PHE A 154 5.18 22.68 -9.31
N SER A 155 4.70 22.48 -8.07
CA SER A 155 5.56 22.29 -6.90
C SER A 155 6.53 21.10 -6.93
N PRO A 156 6.28 19.99 -7.68
CA PRO A 156 7.30 18.95 -7.84
C PRO A 156 8.56 19.41 -8.60
N LEU A 157 8.46 20.50 -9.38
CA LEU A 157 9.61 21.13 -10.03
C LEU A 157 10.22 22.20 -9.13
N VAL A 158 9.38 23.09 -8.57
CA VAL A 158 9.82 24.23 -7.76
C VAL A 158 8.94 24.34 -6.52
N SER A 159 9.46 23.90 -5.37
CA SER A 159 8.69 23.71 -4.12
C SER A 159 8.70 24.89 -3.15
N ASP A 160 9.38 25.98 -3.50
CA ASP A 160 9.58 27.19 -2.67
C ASP A 160 8.27 27.78 -2.11
N CYS A 161 7.20 27.88 -2.90
CA CYS A 161 5.90 28.38 -2.47
C CYS A 161 5.29 27.48 -1.38
N GLU A 162 5.41 26.16 -1.51
CA GLU A 162 4.93 25.22 -0.49
C GLU A 162 5.80 25.31 0.77
N ALA A 163 7.12 25.39 0.62
CA ALA A 163 8.06 25.50 1.74
C ALA A 163 7.82 26.80 2.54
N GLN A 164 7.68 27.93 1.86
CA GLN A 164 7.42 29.23 2.48
C GLN A 164 6.06 29.26 3.19
N ALA A 165 5.02 28.68 2.57
CA ALA A 165 3.72 28.54 3.23
C ALA A 165 3.80 27.66 4.48
N ALA A 166 4.60 26.59 4.45
CA ALA A 166 4.81 25.72 5.60
C ALA A 166 5.48 26.45 6.77
N GLU A 167 6.48 27.30 6.52
CA GLU A 167 7.11 28.13 7.56
C GLU A 167 6.11 29.10 8.20
N ILE A 168 5.30 29.78 7.38
CA ILE A 168 4.25 30.69 7.87
C ILE A 168 3.25 29.93 8.75
N LEU A 169 2.77 28.77 8.28
CA LEU A 169 1.83 27.93 9.03
C LEU A 169 2.41 27.47 10.37
N ARG A 170 3.65 26.98 10.40
CA ARG A 170 4.31 26.53 11.64
C ARG A 170 4.55 27.68 12.63
N THR A 171 4.81 28.88 12.11
CA THR A 171 5.01 30.08 12.93
C THR A 171 3.70 30.55 13.57
N GLU A 172 2.63 30.63 12.78
CA GLU A 172 1.33 31.12 13.26
C GLU A 172 0.55 30.06 14.03
N ILE A 173 0.79 28.77 13.79
CA ILE A 173 0.07 27.64 14.41
C ILE A 173 1.08 26.64 15.02
N PRO A 174 1.56 26.86 16.26
CA PRO A 174 2.46 25.93 16.92
C PRO A 174 1.87 24.51 17.01
N GLY A 175 2.62 23.51 16.58
CA GLY A 175 2.20 22.09 16.59
C GLY A 175 1.34 21.67 15.40
N VAL A 176 1.14 22.52 14.39
CA VAL A 176 0.41 22.14 13.16
C VAL A 176 1.19 21.08 12.37
N HIS A 177 0.47 20.07 11.88
CA HIS A 177 0.97 19.11 10.91
C HIS A 177 0.73 19.65 9.50
N VAL A 178 1.81 19.89 8.76
CA VAL A 178 1.75 20.39 7.38
C VAL A 178 2.18 19.29 6.44
N THR A 179 1.28 18.86 5.55
CA THR A 179 1.61 18.00 4.42
C THR A 179 1.85 18.87 3.18
N LEU A 180 3.00 18.70 2.54
CA LEU A 180 3.36 19.38 1.30
C LEU A 180 3.12 18.44 0.12
N SER A 181 2.42 18.93 -0.90
CA SER A 181 2.00 18.08 -2.01
C SER A 181 3.17 17.58 -2.85
N HIS A 182 4.27 18.34 -2.95
CA HIS A 182 5.45 17.94 -3.72
C HIS A 182 6.18 16.70 -3.16
N ASP A 183 5.96 16.35 -1.89
CA ASP A 183 6.51 15.14 -1.27
C ASP A 183 5.71 13.86 -1.62
N LEU A 184 4.49 14.01 -2.16
CA LEU A 184 3.47 12.95 -2.23
C LEU A 184 2.98 12.60 -3.63
N GLY A 185 3.49 13.24 -4.68
CA GLY A 185 3.03 12.90 -6.01
C GLY A 185 3.75 13.56 -7.16
N ARG A 186 3.33 13.12 -8.34
CA ARG A 186 3.86 13.52 -9.64
C ARG A 186 3.26 14.84 -10.13
N ILE A 187 3.58 15.19 -11.36
CA ILE A 187 2.88 16.22 -12.12
C ILE A 187 1.37 15.90 -12.17
N GLY A 188 0.55 16.92 -11.96
CA GLY A 188 -0.90 16.81 -11.80
C GLY A 188 -1.36 17.54 -10.54
N LEU A 189 -2.20 18.58 -10.68
CA LEU A 189 -2.57 19.43 -9.54
C LEU A 189 -3.62 18.76 -8.65
N LEU A 190 -4.71 18.26 -9.24
CA LEU A 190 -5.89 17.79 -8.49
C LEU A 190 -5.59 16.48 -7.77
N GLU A 191 -5.05 15.49 -8.47
CA GLU A 191 -4.78 14.17 -7.92
C GLU A 191 -3.64 14.20 -6.88
N ARG A 192 -2.66 15.11 -7.04
CA ARG A 192 -1.61 15.34 -6.04
C ARG A 192 -2.14 16.09 -4.82
N GLU A 193 -3.02 17.07 -5.02
CA GLU A 193 -3.71 17.72 -3.90
C GLU A 193 -4.56 16.71 -3.13
N ASN A 194 -5.30 15.85 -3.83
CA ASN A 194 -6.09 14.78 -3.22
C ASN A 194 -5.21 13.83 -2.38
N ALA A 195 -4.03 13.47 -2.88
CA ALA A 195 -3.05 12.68 -2.14
C ALA A 195 -2.57 13.40 -0.87
N ALA A 196 -2.24 14.69 -0.96
CA ALA A 196 -1.81 15.49 0.19
C ALA A 196 -2.92 15.66 1.24
N LEU A 197 -4.16 15.86 0.80
CA LEU A 197 -5.32 16.00 1.68
C LEU A 197 -5.64 14.68 2.39
N LEU A 198 -5.61 13.54 1.70
CA LEU A 198 -5.77 12.22 2.31
C LEU A 198 -4.68 11.94 3.33
N ASN A 199 -3.42 12.28 3.01
CA ASN A 199 -2.31 12.11 3.94
C ASN A 199 -2.48 12.93 5.20
N ALA A 200 -2.79 14.23 5.06
CA ALA A 200 -3.04 15.12 6.17
C ALA A 200 -4.17 14.61 7.08
N ALA A 201 -5.24 14.06 6.50
CA ALA A 201 -6.37 13.51 7.25
C ALA A 201 -5.99 12.27 8.10
N LEU A 202 -4.94 11.56 7.72
CA LEU A 202 -4.49 10.32 8.37
C LEU A 202 -3.41 10.53 9.44
N ILE A 203 -2.80 11.72 9.53
CA ILE A 203 -1.66 11.95 10.43
C ILE A 203 -1.97 11.57 11.89
N PRO A 204 -3.12 11.94 12.50
CA PRO A 204 -3.37 11.54 13.89
C PRO A 204 -3.51 10.03 14.09
N LEU A 205 -4.09 9.33 13.10
CA LEU A 205 -4.17 7.86 13.10
C LEU A 205 -2.78 7.23 12.96
N ALA A 206 -1.93 7.79 12.10
CA ALA A 206 -0.55 7.36 11.89
C ALA A 206 0.30 7.54 13.14
N ASP A 207 0.18 8.67 13.83
CA ASP A 207 0.84 8.95 15.10
C ASP A 207 0.54 7.89 16.17
N ASN A 208 -0.74 7.55 16.34
CA ASN A 208 -1.17 6.55 17.30
C ASN A 208 -0.73 5.13 16.89
N THR A 209 -0.90 4.79 15.61
CA THR A 209 -0.60 3.45 15.09
C THR A 209 0.91 3.16 15.15
N THR A 210 1.75 4.08 14.68
CA THR A 210 3.21 3.89 14.66
C THR A 210 3.79 3.79 16.07
N ARG A 211 3.34 4.64 17.00
CA ARG A 211 3.72 4.53 18.42
C ARG A 211 3.35 3.18 19.01
N ALA A 212 2.13 2.74 18.78
CA ALA A 212 1.65 1.49 19.34
C ALA A 212 2.37 0.26 18.77
N PHE A 213 2.80 0.30 17.50
CA PHE A 213 3.67 -0.71 16.93
C PHE A 213 5.07 -0.70 17.55
N SER A 214 5.68 0.48 17.76
CA SER A 214 6.95 0.58 18.47
C SER A 214 6.84 -0.02 19.88
N ASP A 215 5.80 0.36 20.64
CA ASP A 215 5.55 -0.19 21.98
C ASP A 215 5.34 -1.71 21.96
N ALA A 216 4.74 -2.25 20.89
CA ALA A 216 4.52 -3.69 20.72
C ALA A 216 5.84 -4.44 20.47
N VAL A 217 6.73 -3.88 19.65
CA VAL A 217 8.06 -4.45 19.37
C VAL A 217 8.92 -4.42 20.64
N GLU A 218 9.00 -3.27 21.31
CA GLU A 218 9.75 -3.10 22.56
C GLU A 218 9.23 -4.04 23.65
N GLY A 219 7.90 -4.12 23.82
CA GLY A 219 7.26 -4.99 24.81
C GLY A 219 7.45 -6.50 24.55
N SER A 220 7.88 -6.88 23.33
CA SER A 220 8.17 -8.27 22.96
C SER A 220 9.62 -8.69 23.23
N GLY A 221 10.45 -7.78 23.75
CA GLY A 221 11.87 -8.04 24.03
C GLY A 221 12.74 -8.07 22.77
N ILE A 222 12.27 -7.48 21.67
CA ILE A 222 13.01 -7.38 20.40
C ILE A 222 13.59 -5.96 20.29
N GLU A 223 14.90 -5.86 20.24
CA GLU A 223 15.62 -4.59 20.02
C GLU A 223 15.99 -4.47 18.54
N ALA A 224 15.11 -3.86 17.74
CA ALA A 224 15.32 -3.73 16.29
C ALA A 224 14.59 -2.48 15.75
N PRO A 225 15.09 -1.88 14.65
CA PRO A 225 14.40 -0.78 13.99
C PRO A 225 13.07 -1.26 13.39
N LEU A 226 12.04 -0.41 13.52
CA LEU A 226 10.71 -0.64 12.98
C LEU A 226 10.54 0.04 11.62
N PHE A 227 10.10 -0.75 10.65
CA PHE A 227 9.75 -0.33 9.31
C PHE A 227 8.28 -0.66 9.00
N LEU A 228 7.65 0.17 8.17
CA LEU A 228 6.34 -0.10 7.59
C LEU A 228 6.47 -0.32 6.09
N THR A 229 5.74 -1.31 5.58
CA THR A 229 5.75 -1.64 4.15
C THR A 229 4.96 -0.61 3.34
N GLN A 230 5.42 -0.40 2.11
CA GLN A 230 4.90 0.57 1.17
C GLN A 230 4.04 -0.10 0.10
N ASN A 231 3.28 0.71 -0.65
CA ASN A 231 2.46 0.31 -1.78
C ASN A 231 3.27 -0.32 -2.93
N ASP A 232 4.58 -0.14 -2.98
CA ASP A 232 5.41 -0.47 -4.14
C ASP A 232 6.38 -1.65 -3.90
N GLY A 233 6.23 -2.34 -2.76
CA GLY A 233 7.01 -3.52 -2.39
C GLY A 233 8.24 -3.19 -1.55
N THR A 234 8.37 -1.93 -1.12
CA THR A 234 9.50 -1.46 -0.32
C THR A 234 9.07 -1.11 1.10
N VAL A 235 9.99 -0.65 1.93
CA VAL A 235 9.74 -0.25 3.31
C VAL A 235 10.27 1.14 3.60
N MET A 236 9.62 1.81 4.55
CA MET A 236 10.13 3.03 5.15
C MET A 236 10.16 2.90 6.68
N ARG A 237 11.05 3.64 7.33
CA ARG A 237 11.10 3.69 8.79
C ARG A 237 9.79 4.24 9.38
N ALA A 238 9.48 3.82 10.60
CA ALA A 238 8.23 4.20 11.28
C ALA A 238 8.03 5.72 11.44
N ASP A 239 9.10 6.49 11.62
CA ASP A 239 9.08 7.96 11.67
C ASP A 239 8.68 8.60 10.33
N ARG A 240 9.16 8.05 9.21
CA ARG A 240 8.72 8.43 7.86
C ARG A 240 7.26 8.02 7.63
N ALA A 241 6.87 6.81 8.02
CA ALA A 241 5.50 6.31 7.86
C ALA A 241 4.47 7.11 8.66
N ARG A 242 4.90 7.67 9.81
CA ARG A 242 4.10 8.59 10.61
C ARG A 242 3.78 9.88 9.86
N ALA A 243 4.72 10.41 9.08
CA ALA A 243 4.52 11.61 8.27
C ALA A 243 3.77 11.33 6.96
N TYR A 244 3.89 10.11 6.41
CA TYR A 244 3.33 9.76 5.10
C TYR A 244 2.56 8.42 5.09
N PRO A 245 1.51 8.25 5.91
CA PRO A 245 0.76 6.99 6.03
C PRO A 245 0.10 6.51 4.72
N VAL A 246 -0.15 7.40 3.77
CA VAL A 246 -0.74 7.07 2.46
C VAL A 246 0.12 6.11 1.62
N TYR A 247 1.42 6.05 1.90
CA TYR A 247 2.32 5.13 1.24
C TYR A 247 2.15 3.67 1.70
N SER A 248 1.34 3.39 2.73
CA SER A 248 1.07 2.03 3.23
C SER A 248 -0.34 1.51 2.91
N PHE A 249 -1.03 2.12 1.94
CA PHE A 249 -2.40 1.74 1.57
C PHE A 249 -2.56 0.35 0.95
N SER A 250 -1.60 -0.09 0.14
CA SER A 250 -1.64 -1.35 -0.61
C SER A 250 -0.59 -2.34 -0.10
N SER A 251 -0.21 -2.23 1.18
CA SER A 251 0.83 -3.08 1.78
C SER A 251 0.52 -4.58 1.64
N GLY A 252 -0.70 -5.02 1.97
CA GLY A 252 -1.07 -6.45 1.95
C GLY A 252 -0.80 -7.16 0.60
N PRO A 253 -1.49 -6.79 -0.50
CA PRO A 253 -1.29 -7.45 -1.79
C PRO A 253 0.15 -7.34 -2.31
N THR A 254 0.77 -6.17 -2.09
CA THR A 254 2.16 -5.91 -2.47
C THR A 254 3.12 -6.84 -1.73
N ASN A 255 2.91 -7.02 -0.43
CA ASN A 255 3.66 -7.95 0.40
C ASN A 255 3.46 -9.39 -0.08
N SER A 256 2.23 -9.80 -0.39
CA SER A 256 1.97 -11.14 -0.94
C SER A 256 2.73 -11.39 -2.24
N MET A 257 2.78 -10.40 -3.14
CA MET A 257 3.55 -10.49 -4.39
C MET A 257 5.06 -10.57 -4.15
N ARG A 258 5.60 -9.72 -3.27
CA ARG A 258 7.02 -9.76 -2.90
C ARG A 258 7.41 -11.08 -2.25
N GLY A 259 6.54 -11.61 -1.39
CA GLY A 259 6.73 -12.91 -0.76
C GLY A 259 6.64 -14.05 -1.77
N ALA A 260 5.69 -13.99 -2.71
CA ALA A 260 5.59 -14.95 -3.79
C ALA A 260 6.89 -15.03 -4.60
N ALA A 261 7.41 -13.87 -5.03
CA ALA A 261 8.66 -13.77 -5.77
C ALA A 261 9.84 -14.41 -5.00
N PHE A 262 9.98 -14.04 -3.72
CA PHE A 262 11.05 -14.56 -2.86
C PHE A 262 10.95 -16.07 -2.64
N LEU A 263 9.73 -16.59 -2.41
CA LEU A 263 9.50 -18.01 -2.10
C LEU A 263 9.55 -18.91 -3.35
N SER A 264 9.29 -18.36 -4.54
CA SER A 264 9.36 -19.09 -5.81
C SER A 264 10.66 -18.87 -6.58
N GLU A 265 11.48 -17.90 -6.18
CA GLU A 265 12.68 -17.45 -6.91
C GLU A 265 12.36 -16.97 -8.34
N LEU A 266 11.18 -16.38 -8.53
CA LEU A 266 10.72 -15.85 -9.83
C LEU A 266 10.38 -14.37 -9.73
N ASP A 267 11.09 -13.57 -10.53
CA ASP A 267 10.97 -12.11 -10.54
C ASP A 267 9.95 -11.58 -11.56
N ASP A 268 9.48 -12.40 -12.51
CA ASP A 268 8.47 -12.02 -13.50
C ASP A 268 7.40 -13.11 -13.59
N ALA A 269 6.21 -12.82 -13.06
CA ALA A 269 5.11 -13.76 -12.96
C ALA A 269 3.77 -13.06 -12.69
N MET A 270 2.66 -13.69 -13.07
CA MET A 270 1.36 -13.36 -12.51
C MET A 270 1.30 -13.85 -11.07
N VAL A 271 0.67 -13.09 -10.18
CA VAL A 271 0.43 -13.51 -8.78
C VAL A 271 -1.06 -13.49 -8.53
N VAL A 272 -1.56 -14.57 -7.94
CA VAL A 272 -2.93 -14.69 -7.46
C VAL A 272 -2.87 -14.96 -5.95
N ASP A 273 -3.18 -13.94 -5.15
CA ASP A 273 -3.28 -14.04 -3.70
C ASP A 273 -4.73 -14.27 -3.30
N VAL A 274 -5.06 -15.49 -2.88
CA VAL A 274 -6.41 -15.83 -2.43
C VAL A 274 -6.48 -15.74 -0.92
N GLY A 275 -7.14 -14.71 -0.42
CA GLY A 275 -7.38 -14.46 1.00
C GLY A 275 -8.69 -15.05 1.53
N GLY A 276 -9.07 -14.61 2.73
CA GLY A 276 -10.35 -14.97 3.35
C GLY A 276 -11.55 -14.21 2.77
N THR A 277 -11.34 -13.03 2.21
CA THR A 277 -12.43 -12.16 1.71
C THR A 277 -12.39 -11.96 0.21
N THR A 278 -11.19 -11.91 -0.35
CA THR A 278 -10.91 -11.44 -1.71
C THR A 278 -9.79 -12.28 -2.31
N THR A 279 -9.73 -12.27 -3.64
CA THR A 279 -8.56 -12.67 -4.41
C THR A 279 -7.96 -11.43 -5.03
N ASP A 280 -6.67 -11.18 -4.81
CA ASP A 280 -5.93 -10.08 -5.44
C ASP A 280 -5.01 -10.62 -6.53
N ILE A 281 -5.16 -10.10 -7.75
CA ILE A 281 -4.41 -10.52 -8.93
C ILE A 281 -3.55 -9.35 -9.41
N GLY A 282 -2.27 -9.60 -9.67
CA GLY A 282 -1.42 -8.65 -10.35
C GLY A 282 -0.18 -9.28 -10.95
N HIS A 283 0.73 -8.43 -11.40
CA HIS A 283 1.89 -8.82 -12.19
C HIS A 283 3.17 -8.37 -11.49
N LEU A 284 4.09 -9.30 -11.25
CA LEU A 284 5.46 -9.02 -10.82
C LEU A 284 6.34 -8.73 -12.03
N LYS A 285 7.18 -7.70 -11.92
CA LYS A 285 8.22 -7.38 -12.90
C LYS A 285 9.51 -7.03 -12.16
N ALA A 286 10.59 -7.74 -12.48
CA ALA A 286 11.88 -7.60 -11.79
C ALA A 286 11.76 -7.73 -10.25
N GLY A 287 10.88 -8.62 -9.79
CA GLY A 287 10.61 -8.91 -8.39
C GLY A 287 9.67 -7.91 -7.72
N PHE A 288 9.29 -6.80 -8.37
CA PHE A 288 8.40 -5.78 -7.80
C PHE A 288 7.01 -5.81 -8.43
N PRO A 289 5.95 -5.47 -7.69
CA PRO A 289 4.63 -5.30 -8.27
C PRO A 289 4.65 -4.24 -9.37
N ARG A 290 4.06 -4.57 -10.53
CA ARG A 290 3.89 -3.63 -11.63
C ARG A 290 3.02 -2.46 -11.18
N GLU A 291 3.53 -1.24 -11.29
CA GLU A 291 2.79 -0.04 -10.92
C GLU A 291 1.61 0.21 -11.87
N ALA A 292 0.52 0.75 -11.32
CA ALA A 292 -0.58 1.26 -12.12
C ALA A 292 -0.12 2.47 -12.95
N ASN A 293 -0.41 2.45 -14.25
CA ASN A 293 -0.08 3.54 -15.18
C ASN A 293 -1.15 4.66 -15.24
N ARG A 294 -2.14 4.61 -14.35
CA ARG A 294 -3.31 5.49 -14.31
C ARG A 294 -3.53 6.03 -12.91
N THR A 295 -4.34 7.08 -12.81
CA THR A 295 -4.90 7.55 -11.54
C THR A 295 -5.54 6.40 -10.79
N VAL A 296 -5.25 6.27 -9.51
CA VAL A 296 -5.81 5.22 -8.66
C VAL A 296 -6.80 5.82 -7.68
N GLU A 297 -7.91 5.11 -7.47
CA GLU A 297 -8.96 5.54 -6.55
C GLU A 297 -8.81 4.86 -5.19
N VAL A 298 -8.80 5.67 -4.12
CA VAL A 298 -8.81 5.18 -2.74
C VAL A 298 -10.02 5.76 -2.02
N GLY A 299 -10.94 4.90 -1.57
CA GLY A 299 -12.18 5.34 -0.93
C GLY A 299 -13.08 6.21 -1.81
N GLY A 300 -12.92 6.13 -3.13
CA GLY A 300 -13.60 6.97 -4.13
C GLY A 300 -12.88 8.29 -4.47
N VAL A 301 -11.67 8.51 -3.95
CA VAL A 301 -10.86 9.70 -4.25
C VAL A 301 -9.79 9.37 -5.28
N ARG A 302 -9.73 10.15 -6.36
CA ARG A 302 -8.73 10.02 -7.42
C ARG A 302 -7.38 10.57 -6.99
N THR A 303 -6.33 9.76 -7.07
CA THR A 303 -4.99 10.07 -6.56
C THR A 303 -3.89 9.64 -7.53
N LEU A 304 -2.70 10.22 -7.37
CA LEU A 304 -1.48 9.81 -8.07
C LEU A 304 -0.55 8.99 -7.17
N PHE A 305 -1.11 8.22 -6.23
CA PHE A 305 -0.29 7.31 -5.43
C PHE A 305 0.35 6.27 -6.32
N ARG A 306 1.63 5.99 -6.04
CA ARG A 306 2.31 4.79 -6.55
C ARG A 306 1.66 3.60 -5.87
N MET A 307 0.89 2.84 -6.62
CA MET A 307 0.20 1.65 -6.15
C MET A 307 0.33 0.54 -7.21
N PRO A 308 0.29 -0.72 -6.79
CA PRO A 308 0.35 -1.83 -7.73
C PRO A 308 -0.91 -1.82 -8.59
N ASP A 309 -0.76 -2.19 -9.86
CA ASP A 309 -1.91 -2.49 -10.71
C ASP A 309 -2.48 -3.83 -10.25
N LEU A 310 -3.63 -3.77 -9.58
CA LEU A 310 -4.30 -4.92 -8.98
C LEU A 310 -5.73 -5.05 -9.50
N LEU A 311 -6.16 -6.30 -9.61
CA LEU A 311 -7.56 -6.65 -9.73
C LEU A 311 -7.99 -7.45 -8.51
N SER A 312 -8.89 -6.89 -7.72
CA SER A 312 -9.51 -7.59 -6.59
C SER A 312 -10.84 -8.21 -7.00
N LEU A 313 -11.01 -9.50 -6.68
CA LEU A 313 -12.23 -10.27 -6.91
C LEU A 313 -12.86 -10.64 -5.57
N GLY A 314 -14.20 -10.68 -5.52
CA GLY A 314 -14.97 -11.16 -4.36
C GLY A 314 -14.92 -12.68 -4.16
N LEU A 315 -13.77 -13.31 -4.37
CA LEU A 315 -13.52 -14.74 -4.27
C LEU A 315 -12.47 -14.97 -3.18
N GLY A 316 -12.89 -15.24 -1.95
CA GLY A 316 -12.00 -15.65 -0.87
C GLY A 316 -12.65 -16.76 -0.06
N GLY A 317 -11.91 -17.38 0.86
CA GLY A 317 -12.40 -18.54 1.63
C GLY A 317 -13.73 -18.29 2.36
N GLY A 318 -13.98 -17.07 2.85
CA GLY A 318 -15.22 -16.65 3.50
C GLY A 318 -16.22 -15.92 2.62
N SER A 319 -15.99 -15.82 1.31
CA SER A 319 -17.00 -15.29 0.39
C SER A 319 -18.27 -16.13 0.48
N LEU A 320 -19.41 -15.47 0.66
CA LEU A 320 -20.71 -16.12 0.74
C LEU A 320 -21.11 -16.65 -0.64
N VAL A 321 -21.74 -17.81 -0.65
CA VAL A 321 -22.25 -18.44 -1.87
C VAL A 321 -23.78 -18.40 -1.87
N ASP A 322 -24.36 -17.90 -2.96
CA ASP A 322 -25.79 -17.96 -3.22
C ASP A 322 -26.04 -19.03 -4.29
N GLU A 323 -26.43 -20.22 -3.83
CA GLU A 323 -26.71 -21.37 -4.72
C GLU A 323 -27.86 -21.09 -5.68
N SER A 324 -28.88 -20.34 -5.22
CA SER A 324 -30.07 -20.05 -6.02
C SER A 324 -29.75 -19.15 -7.22
N ARG A 325 -28.83 -18.20 -7.02
CA ARG A 325 -28.38 -17.28 -8.07
C ARG A 325 -27.11 -17.75 -8.77
N ARG A 326 -26.50 -18.84 -8.29
CA ARG A 326 -25.19 -19.30 -8.74
C ARG A 326 -24.16 -18.17 -8.72
N MET A 327 -24.04 -17.53 -7.56
CA MET A 327 -23.13 -16.41 -7.33
C MET A 327 -22.18 -16.68 -6.17
N ILE A 328 -20.93 -16.25 -6.32
CA ILE A 328 -19.91 -16.23 -5.27
C ILE A 328 -19.61 -14.76 -4.95
N GLY A 329 -19.66 -14.39 -3.67
CA GLY A 329 -19.46 -13.01 -3.23
C GLY A 329 -20.57 -12.05 -3.73
N PRO A 330 -20.36 -10.73 -3.66
CA PRO A 330 -19.18 -10.04 -3.13
C PRO A 330 -19.13 -9.98 -1.60
N ARG A 331 -20.20 -10.39 -0.90
CA ARG A 331 -20.24 -10.40 0.57
C ARG A 331 -19.38 -11.54 1.11
N SER A 332 -18.70 -11.29 2.23
CA SER A 332 -17.85 -12.27 2.92
C SER A 332 -18.07 -12.21 4.43
N VAL A 333 -17.85 -13.34 5.10
CA VAL A 333 -17.83 -13.43 6.58
C VAL A 333 -16.49 -12.98 7.18
N GLY A 334 -15.44 -12.82 6.37
CA GLY A 334 -14.13 -12.30 6.79
C GLY A 334 -13.52 -13.03 7.99
N HIS A 335 -13.07 -12.27 8.99
CA HIS A 335 -12.49 -12.80 10.25
C HIS A 335 -13.45 -13.70 11.06
N GLU A 336 -14.76 -13.69 10.76
CA GLU A 336 -15.76 -14.54 11.42
C GLU A 336 -15.93 -15.90 10.72
N LEU A 337 -15.02 -16.29 9.82
CA LEU A 337 -15.08 -17.55 9.08
C LEU A 337 -15.27 -18.77 10.00
N GLU A 338 -14.45 -18.87 11.04
CA GLU A 338 -14.46 -19.99 11.99
C GLU A 338 -15.73 -20.07 12.85
N THR A 339 -16.60 -19.06 12.81
CA THR A 339 -17.86 -19.06 13.56
C THR A 339 -19.10 -19.04 12.67
N LYS A 340 -19.00 -18.51 11.45
CA LYS A 340 -20.15 -18.33 10.54
C LYS A 340 -20.23 -19.34 9.41
N ALA A 341 -19.12 -19.95 8.98
CA ALA A 341 -19.16 -20.96 7.93
C ALA A 341 -19.75 -22.28 8.41
N THR A 342 -20.45 -22.98 7.51
CA THR A 342 -21.18 -24.22 7.80
C THR A 342 -20.26 -25.33 8.32
N VAL A 343 -19.06 -25.46 7.76
CA VAL A 343 -18.04 -26.45 8.13
C VAL A 343 -17.53 -26.24 9.57
N PHE A 344 -17.68 -25.05 10.13
CA PHE A 344 -17.39 -24.75 11.54
C PHE A 344 -18.64 -24.70 12.43
N GLY A 345 -19.82 -25.03 11.89
CA GLY A 345 -21.08 -25.06 12.61
C GLY A 345 -21.90 -23.76 12.58
N GLY A 346 -21.49 -22.78 11.78
CA GLY A 346 -22.30 -21.62 11.45
C GLY A 346 -23.40 -21.93 10.42
N SER A 347 -24.12 -20.90 9.98
CA SER A 347 -25.25 -21.01 9.04
C SER A 347 -24.98 -20.41 7.66
N GLY A 348 -23.82 -19.82 7.43
CA GLY A 348 -23.46 -19.19 6.17
C GLY A 348 -22.74 -20.17 5.26
N LEU A 349 -23.29 -20.44 4.07
CA LEU A 349 -22.57 -21.19 3.04
C LEU A 349 -21.48 -20.29 2.41
N THR A 350 -20.24 -20.75 2.48
CA THR A 350 -19.04 -20.04 2.03
C THR A 350 -18.26 -20.85 1.00
N VAL A 351 -17.30 -20.19 0.37
CA VAL A 351 -16.33 -20.84 -0.53
C VAL A 351 -15.53 -21.94 0.18
N SER A 352 -15.17 -21.77 1.46
CA SER A 352 -14.47 -22.80 2.24
C SER A 352 -15.34 -24.04 2.43
N ASP A 353 -16.64 -23.87 2.63
CA ASP A 353 -17.58 -24.99 2.78
C ASP A 353 -17.63 -25.84 1.50
N LEU A 354 -17.77 -25.18 0.34
CA LEU A 354 -17.80 -25.86 -0.94
C LEU A 354 -16.42 -26.44 -1.33
N ALA A 355 -15.33 -25.80 -0.94
CA ALA A 355 -13.98 -26.33 -1.16
C ALA A 355 -13.72 -27.60 -0.33
N VAL A 356 -14.20 -27.66 0.93
CA VAL A 356 -14.14 -28.87 1.76
C VAL A 356 -15.03 -29.96 1.15
N ALA A 357 -16.25 -29.64 0.74
CA ALA A 357 -17.16 -30.60 0.10
C ALA A 357 -16.61 -31.15 -1.24
N ALA A 358 -15.89 -30.31 -2.00
CA ALA A 358 -15.21 -30.71 -3.23
C ALA A 358 -13.88 -31.47 -2.99
N GLY A 359 -13.43 -31.59 -1.74
CA GLY A 359 -12.16 -32.25 -1.39
C GLY A 359 -10.90 -31.45 -1.75
N LEU A 360 -11.02 -30.15 -2.00
CA LEU A 360 -9.90 -29.27 -2.35
C LEU A 360 -9.05 -28.88 -1.13
N VAL A 361 -9.65 -28.88 0.06
CA VAL A 361 -9.00 -28.50 1.32
C VAL A 361 -9.60 -29.28 2.48
N SER A 362 -8.82 -29.47 3.54
CA SER A 362 -9.27 -30.07 4.80
C SER A 362 -9.28 -29.01 5.90
N MET A 363 -10.47 -28.64 6.37
CA MET A 363 -10.66 -27.75 7.52
C MET A 363 -12.06 -27.95 8.12
N GLY A 364 -12.23 -27.57 9.39
CA GLY A 364 -13.49 -27.75 10.11
C GLY A 364 -13.97 -29.21 10.15
N ASP A 365 -15.28 -29.40 10.16
CA ASP A 365 -15.96 -30.70 10.20
C ASP A 365 -16.65 -30.99 8.86
N SER A 366 -16.01 -31.84 8.04
CA SER A 366 -16.47 -32.16 6.68
C SER A 366 -17.86 -32.81 6.64
N SER A 367 -18.29 -33.47 7.71
CA SER A 367 -19.62 -34.10 7.78
C SER A 367 -20.76 -33.09 7.63
N ARG A 368 -20.48 -31.82 7.93
CA ARG A 368 -21.46 -30.72 7.85
C ARG A 368 -21.77 -30.28 6.43
N VAL A 369 -20.93 -30.65 5.46
CA VAL A 369 -21.04 -30.24 4.06
C VAL A 369 -21.24 -31.42 3.10
N GLU A 370 -21.41 -32.64 3.62
CA GLU A 370 -21.70 -33.85 2.81
C GLU A 370 -23.03 -33.79 2.05
N HIS A 371 -23.95 -32.91 2.48
CA HIS A 371 -25.25 -32.73 1.86
C HIS A 371 -25.21 -31.94 0.54
N VAL A 372 -24.08 -31.30 0.22
CA VAL A 372 -23.91 -30.52 -1.01
C VAL A 372 -23.88 -31.45 -2.21
N ASP A 373 -24.73 -31.18 -3.21
CA ASP A 373 -24.88 -32.06 -4.35
C ASP A 373 -23.75 -31.89 -5.40
N PRO A 374 -23.45 -32.93 -6.19
CA PRO A 374 -22.37 -32.88 -7.19
C PRO A 374 -22.54 -31.80 -8.28
N VAL A 375 -23.76 -31.38 -8.61
CA VAL A 375 -23.99 -30.33 -9.62
C VAL A 375 -23.55 -28.98 -9.08
N THR A 376 -23.86 -28.70 -7.81
CA THR A 376 -23.41 -27.49 -7.12
C THR A 376 -21.89 -27.45 -7.00
N LEU A 377 -21.24 -28.58 -6.67
CA LEU A 377 -19.77 -28.67 -6.62
C LEU A 377 -19.13 -28.42 -7.99
N SER A 378 -19.64 -29.04 -9.06
CA SER A 378 -19.13 -28.84 -10.42
C SER A 378 -19.26 -27.38 -10.84
N TRP A 379 -20.42 -26.76 -10.59
CA TRP A 379 -20.63 -25.35 -10.87
C TRP A 379 -19.66 -24.46 -10.09
N PHE A 380 -19.46 -24.72 -8.80
CA PHE A 380 -18.56 -23.94 -7.94
C PHE A 380 -17.10 -23.97 -8.44
N VAL A 381 -16.60 -25.16 -8.80
CA VAL A 381 -15.23 -25.33 -9.31
C VAL A 381 -15.08 -24.59 -10.65
N GLU A 382 -16.01 -24.78 -11.59
CA GLU A 382 -16.00 -24.08 -12.87
C GLU A 382 -16.09 -22.57 -12.72
N ARG A 383 -16.97 -22.09 -11.83
CA ARG A 383 -17.16 -20.65 -11.60
C ARG A 383 -15.93 -20.01 -10.96
N SER A 384 -15.34 -20.65 -9.95
CA SER A 384 -14.14 -20.15 -9.28
C SER A 384 -12.96 -20.08 -10.24
N ARG A 385 -12.76 -21.13 -11.05
CA ARG A 385 -11.77 -21.14 -12.14
C ARG A 385 -12.00 -20.00 -13.13
N ALA A 386 -13.22 -19.84 -13.64
CA ALA A 386 -13.54 -18.81 -14.62
C ALA A 386 -13.29 -17.40 -14.08
N MET A 387 -13.60 -17.14 -12.81
CA MET A 387 -13.32 -15.86 -12.16
C MET A 387 -11.82 -15.55 -12.10
N ILE A 388 -10.99 -16.54 -11.74
CA ILE A 388 -9.53 -16.39 -11.70
C ILE A 388 -8.97 -16.21 -13.11
N GLU A 389 -9.41 -17.04 -14.07
CA GLU A 389 -8.97 -16.99 -15.47
C GLU A 389 -9.25 -15.62 -16.11
N GLU A 390 -10.49 -15.13 -16.01
CA GLU A 390 -10.87 -13.79 -16.48
C GLU A 390 -10.04 -12.70 -15.81
N GLY A 391 -9.81 -12.84 -14.50
CA GLY A 391 -9.04 -11.86 -13.75
C GLY A 391 -7.57 -11.80 -14.14
N VAL A 392 -6.95 -12.96 -14.37
CA VAL A 392 -5.58 -13.07 -14.87
C VAL A 392 -5.47 -12.48 -16.27
N ASP A 393 -6.36 -12.86 -17.19
CA ASP A 393 -6.35 -12.37 -18.57
C ASP A 393 -6.46 -10.83 -18.65
N ARG A 394 -7.32 -10.23 -17.81
CA ARG A 394 -7.47 -8.77 -17.69
C ARG A 394 -6.21 -8.06 -17.18
N MET A 395 -5.38 -8.74 -16.40
CA MET A 395 -4.19 -8.16 -15.77
C MET A 395 -2.90 -8.37 -16.57
N LYS A 396 -2.90 -9.34 -17.49
CA LYS A 396 -1.77 -9.58 -18.39
C LYS A 396 -1.52 -8.37 -19.28
N ALA A 397 -0.25 -7.95 -19.35
CA ALA A 397 0.17 -6.85 -20.21
C ALA A 397 0.42 -7.29 -21.66
N THR A 398 0.84 -8.54 -21.86
CA THR A 398 1.13 -9.12 -23.17
C THR A 398 0.44 -10.47 -23.34
N GLY A 399 0.32 -10.92 -24.59
CA GLY A 399 -0.23 -12.25 -24.90
C GLY A 399 0.69 -13.41 -24.53
N ASP A 400 1.97 -13.13 -24.23
CA ASP A 400 2.97 -14.16 -23.95
C ASP A 400 2.61 -14.96 -22.70
N PRO A 401 2.83 -16.28 -22.68
CA PRO A 401 2.66 -17.08 -21.47
C PRO A 401 3.65 -16.67 -20.38
N LEU A 402 3.13 -16.35 -19.19
CA LEU A 402 3.90 -16.09 -17.98
C LEU A 402 3.57 -17.17 -16.93
N PRO A 403 4.49 -17.50 -16.01
CA PRO A 403 4.17 -18.33 -14.87
C PRO A 403 3.17 -17.62 -13.96
N LEU A 404 2.39 -18.39 -13.21
CA LEU A 404 1.45 -17.90 -12.21
C LEU A 404 1.80 -18.44 -10.83
N LEU A 405 2.01 -17.55 -9.87
CA LEU A 405 2.27 -17.87 -8.47
C LEU A 405 0.97 -17.82 -7.68
N ALA A 406 0.54 -18.95 -7.14
CA ALA A 406 -0.62 -19.05 -6.26
C ALA A 406 -0.17 -18.91 -4.79
N VAL A 407 -0.64 -17.86 -4.12
CA VAL A 407 -0.35 -17.56 -2.71
C VAL A 407 -1.62 -17.28 -1.91
N GLY A 408 -1.47 -17.09 -0.60
CA GLY A 408 -2.58 -16.87 0.32
C GLY A 408 -3.13 -18.16 0.92
N GLY A 409 -3.96 -18.02 1.96
CA GLY A 409 -4.57 -19.15 2.65
C GLY A 409 -5.59 -19.92 1.78
N GLY A 410 -6.14 -19.26 0.76
CA GLY A 410 -7.08 -19.83 -0.20
C GLY A 410 -6.44 -20.31 -1.50
N ALA A 411 -5.11 -20.42 -1.57
CA ALA A 411 -4.40 -20.79 -2.81
C ALA A 411 -4.88 -22.11 -3.45
N PHE A 412 -5.54 -22.98 -2.67
CA PHE A 412 -6.20 -24.20 -3.15
C PHE A 412 -7.34 -23.95 -4.16
N LEU A 413 -7.84 -22.71 -4.28
CA LEU A 413 -8.83 -22.35 -5.30
C LEU A 413 -8.22 -22.11 -6.68
N VAL A 414 -6.90 -21.89 -6.75
CA VAL A 414 -6.21 -21.70 -8.02
C VAL A 414 -6.03 -23.07 -8.68
N PRO A 415 -6.46 -23.26 -9.94
CA PRO A 415 -6.32 -24.54 -10.61
C PRO A 415 -4.88 -24.77 -11.11
N ASP A 416 -4.46 -26.03 -11.24
CA ASP A 416 -3.11 -26.40 -11.70
C ASP A 416 -2.78 -25.94 -13.13
N GLN A 417 -3.79 -25.60 -13.94
CA GLN A 417 -3.64 -25.16 -15.32
C GLN A 417 -4.66 -24.08 -15.67
N LEU A 418 -4.17 -23.02 -16.31
CA LEU A 418 -4.98 -21.94 -16.87
C LEU A 418 -4.55 -21.63 -18.31
N PRO A 419 -5.50 -21.39 -19.23
CA PRO A 419 -5.17 -20.90 -20.57
C PRO A 419 -4.35 -19.61 -20.51
N GLY A 420 -3.33 -19.49 -21.37
CA GLY A 420 -2.48 -18.30 -21.44
C GLY A 420 -1.45 -18.15 -20.31
N ILE A 421 -1.36 -19.11 -19.39
CA ILE A 421 -0.33 -19.22 -18.35
C ILE A 421 0.61 -20.37 -18.70
N SER A 422 1.93 -20.17 -18.52
CA SER A 422 2.93 -21.20 -18.86
C SER A 422 2.93 -22.36 -17.88
N GLU A 423 2.82 -22.05 -16.59
CA GLU A 423 2.73 -23.00 -15.48
C GLU A 423 2.11 -22.33 -14.26
N VAL A 424 1.39 -23.10 -13.44
CA VAL A 424 0.88 -22.65 -12.15
C VAL A 424 1.74 -23.24 -11.04
N ILE A 425 2.29 -22.37 -10.19
CA ILE A 425 3.17 -22.73 -9.09
C ILE A 425 2.44 -22.44 -7.79
N HIS A 426 2.08 -23.49 -7.07
CA HIS A 426 1.58 -23.39 -5.70
C HIS A 426 2.76 -23.20 -4.74
N VAL A 427 2.98 -21.95 -4.33
CA VAL A 427 4.19 -21.53 -3.63
C VAL A 427 4.27 -22.17 -2.24
N LYS A 428 5.45 -22.69 -1.88
CA LYS A 428 5.69 -23.21 -0.52
C LYS A 428 5.58 -22.07 0.49
N HIS A 429 4.93 -22.30 1.64
CA HIS A 429 4.62 -21.25 2.62
C HIS A 429 3.64 -20.17 2.11
N ALA A 430 2.88 -20.44 1.03
CA ALA A 430 1.82 -19.57 0.50
C ALA A 430 0.93 -18.88 1.55
N PRO A 431 0.47 -19.55 2.63
CA PRO A 431 -0.41 -18.92 3.62
C PRO A 431 0.17 -17.74 4.41
N VAL A 432 1.49 -17.54 4.36
CA VAL A 432 2.22 -16.46 5.04
C VAL A 432 3.10 -15.66 4.07
N ALA A 433 2.85 -15.77 2.75
CA ALA A 433 3.62 -15.06 1.73
C ALA A 433 3.62 -13.54 1.96
N ASN A 434 2.51 -12.95 2.40
CA ASN A 434 2.42 -11.55 2.82
C ASN A 434 3.48 -11.20 3.89
N ALA A 435 3.51 -11.92 5.02
CA ALA A 435 4.47 -11.63 6.08
C ALA A 435 5.92 -11.87 5.61
N VAL A 436 6.16 -12.86 4.73
CA VAL A 436 7.48 -13.06 4.11
C VAL A 436 7.87 -11.86 3.24
N GLY A 437 6.97 -11.38 2.40
CA GLY A 437 7.19 -10.19 1.57
C GLY A 437 7.48 -8.94 2.38
N ALA A 438 6.79 -8.76 3.52
CA ALA A 438 7.09 -7.70 4.46
C ALA A 438 8.51 -7.84 5.03
N ALA A 439 8.93 -9.05 5.43
CA ALA A 439 10.24 -9.30 6.02
C ALA A 439 11.40 -9.05 5.04
N ILE A 440 11.21 -9.32 3.75
CA ILE A 440 12.25 -9.18 2.71
C ILE A 440 12.21 -7.85 1.97
N ALA A 441 11.24 -6.98 2.30
CA ALA A 441 11.11 -5.68 1.67
C ALA A 441 12.35 -4.81 1.94
N GLN A 442 12.75 -4.09 0.90
CA GLN A 442 13.95 -3.26 0.88
C GLN A 442 13.57 -1.80 1.07
N VAL A 443 14.48 -0.98 1.60
CA VAL A 443 14.30 0.46 1.70
C VAL A 443 14.46 1.06 0.31
N SER A 444 13.57 1.99 -0.07
CA SER A 444 13.64 2.65 -1.37
C SER A 444 13.99 4.12 -1.30
N GLY A 445 14.62 4.59 -2.36
CA GLY A 445 14.76 6.01 -2.66
C GLY A 445 14.33 6.25 -4.10
N GLU A 446 13.53 7.28 -4.32
CA GLU A 446 13.03 7.61 -5.65
C GLU A 446 13.13 9.10 -5.93
N VAL A 447 13.41 9.43 -7.19
CA VAL A 447 13.32 10.77 -7.77
C VAL A 447 12.44 10.68 -9.01
N ASP A 448 11.52 11.64 -9.16
CA ASP A 448 10.68 11.82 -10.35
C ASP A 448 10.57 13.33 -10.59
N GLN A 449 11.51 13.86 -11.36
CA GLN A 449 11.71 15.31 -11.51
C GLN A 449 12.00 15.67 -12.96
N VAL A 450 11.75 16.93 -13.30
CA VAL A 450 12.12 17.49 -14.60
C VAL A 450 13.48 18.17 -14.47
N PHE A 451 14.42 17.75 -15.30
CA PHE A 451 15.74 18.35 -15.43
C PHE A 451 15.79 19.12 -16.75
N SER A 452 16.35 20.33 -16.73
CA SER A 452 16.48 21.18 -17.92
C SER A 452 17.83 21.90 -17.91
N GLY A 453 18.33 22.23 -19.10
CA GLY A 453 19.61 22.94 -19.24
C GLY A 453 20.86 22.09 -18.97
N ILE A 454 20.71 20.77 -18.79
CA ILE A 454 21.80 19.80 -18.60
C ILE A 454 21.64 18.63 -19.57
N SER A 455 22.73 17.90 -19.83
CA SER A 455 22.70 16.75 -20.73
C SER A 455 21.92 15.56 -20.14
N ARG A 456 21.54 14.61 -21.01
CA ARG A 456 20.92 13.33 -20.60
C ARG A 456 21.71 12.62 -19.51
N ALA A 457 23.02 12.51 -19.69
CA ALA A 457 23.89 11.77 -18.78
C ALA A 457 23.98 12.45 -17.41
N GLU A 458 24.06 13.79 -17.39
CA GLU A 458 24.07 14.57 -16.15
C GLU A 458 22.74 14.45 -15.39
N ALA A 459 21.61 14.57 -16.09
CA ALA A 459 20.29 14.43 -15.46
C ALA A 459 20.06 13.04 -14.86
N LEU A 460 20.49 11.97 -15.55
CA LEU A 460 20.40 10.61 -15.01
C LEU A 460 21.29 10.44 -13.78
N ALA A 461 22.53 10.94 -13.82
CA ALA A 461 23.47 10.84 -12.71
C ALA A 461 22.99 11.63 -11.48
N GLU A 462 22.45 12.84 -11.68
CA GLU A 462 21.91 13.67 -10.60
C GLU A 462 20.66 13.04 -9.99
N ALA A 463 19.73 12.54 -10.81
CA ALA A 463 18.55 11.83 -10.33
C ALA A 463 18.91 10.56 -9.55
N GLU A 464 19.89 9.77 -10.02
CA GLU A 464 20.36 8.59 -9.31
C GLU A 464 21.02 8.95 -7.99
N ALA A 465 21.88 9.97 -7.95
CA ALA A 465 22.51 10.43 -6.72
C ALA A 465 21.48 10.89 -5.68
N LEU A 466 20.47 11.65 -6.10
CA LEU A 466 19.36 12.07 -5.26
C LEU A 466 18.52 10.88 -4.77
N ALA A 467 18.23 9.89 -5.63
CA ALA A 467 17.51 8.69 -5.25
C ALA A 467 18.30 7.86 -4.23
N ARG A 468 19.62 7.71 -4.42
CA ARG A 468 20.52 7.06 -3.45
C ARG A 468 20.55 7.78 -2.11
N SER A 469 20.65 9.12 -2.10
CA SER A 469 20.58 9.92 -0.85
C SER A 469 19.28 9.65 -0.10
N ARG A 470 18.15 9.68 -0.80
CA ARG A 470 16.82 9.40 -0.21
C ARG A 470 16.72 7.99 0.37
N ALA A 471 17.30 6.99 -0.28
CA ALA A 471 17.33 5.62 0.25
C ALA A 471 18.16 5.53 1.54
N VAL A 472 19.34 6.17 1.59
CA VAL A 472 20.19 6.21 2.80
C VAL A 472 19.49 6.96 3.93
N GLU A 473 18.88 8.11 3.66
CA GLU A 473 18.04 8.84 4.62
C GLU A 473 16.87 7.98 5.14
N GLY A 474 16.32 7.12 4.27
CA GLY A 474 15.30 6.13 4.61
C GLY A 474 15.80 4.94 5.42
N GLY A 475 17.13 4.81 5.65
CA GLY A 475 17.74 3.72 6.40
C GLY A 475 18.25 2.54 5.56
N ALA A 476 18.50 2.74 4.26
CA ALA A 476 19.14 1.73 3.40
C ALA A 476 20.64 1.61 3.71
N ASP A 477 21.17 0.39 3.66
CA ASP A 477 22.61 0.15 3.61
C ASP A 477 23.18 0.58 2.25
N ILE A 478 24.06 1.57 2.27
CA ILE A 478 24.64 2.20 1.08
C ILE A 478 25.33 1.20 0.14
N GLU A 479 25.94 0.14 0.68
CA GLU A 479 26.69 -0.86 -0.09
C GLU A 479 25.76 -1.79 -0.87
N THR A 480 24.48 -1.85 -0.50
CA THR A 480 23.47 -2.72 -1.12
C THR A 480 22.58 -2.00 -2.14
N ILE A 481 22.72 -0.68 -2.27
CA ILE A 481 21.81 0.12 -3.10
C ILE A 481 22.01 -0.15 -4.59
N THR A 482 20.95 -0.63 -5.24
CA THR A 482 20.89 -0.88 -6.68
C THR A 482 19.70 -0.17 -7.32
N ALA A 483 19.84 0.22 -8.60
CA ALA A 483 18.75 0.81 -9.35
C ALA A 483 17.80 -0.28 -9.88
N VAL A 484 16.50 -0.13 -9.62
CA VAL A 484 15.46 -1.08 -10.06
C VAL A 484 14.63 -0.53 -11.21
N GLU A 485 14.56 0.80 -11.33
CA GLU A 485 13.81 1.48 -12.37
C GLU A 485 14.53 2.77 -12.75
N ILE A 486 14.75 2.96 -14.05
CA ILE A 486 15.27 4.19 -14.63
C ILE A 486 14.43 4.50 -15.87
N GLU A 487 13.66 5.57 -15.80
CA GLU A 487 12.93 6.11 -16.94
C GLU A 487 13.43 7.51 -17.29
N ASP A 488 13.51 7.77 -18.60
CA ASP A 488 13.89 9.06 -19.17
C ASP A 488 12.88 9.39 -20.26
N LEU A 489 12.09 10.44 -20.02
CA LEU A 489 11.09 10.93 -20.93
C LEU A 489 11.47 12.34 -21.40
N PRO A 490 11.90 12.51 -22.67
CA PRO A 490 12.16 13.83 -23.21
C PRO A 490 10.85 14.63 -23.32
N LEU A 491 10.86 15.86 -22.81
CA LEU A 491 9.71 16.75 -22.84
C LEU A 491 9.85 17.70 -24.03
N ALA A 492 9.51 17.20 -25.22
CA ALA A 492 9.73 17.91 -26.49
C ALA A 492 9.04 19.28 -26.60
N TYR A 493 8.03 19.55 -25.77
CA TYR A 493 7.33 20.84 -25.69
C TYR A 493 7.98 21.84 -24.73
N LEU A 494 9.08 21.46 -24.06
CA LEU A 494 9.82 22.30 -23.13
C LEU A 494 11.14 22.78 -23.75
N PRO A 495 11.52 24.06 -23.54
CA PRO A 495 12.82 24.57 -23.98
C PRO A 495 13.97 23.94 -23.17
N GLY A 496 15.18 23.92 -23.75
CA GLY A 496 16.40 23.53 -23.03
C GLY A 496 16.61 22.03 -22.85
N GLU A 497 16.15 21.21 -23.82
CA GLU A 497 16.25 19.73 -23.79
C GLU A 497 15.71 19.10 -22.51
N ALA A 498 14.66 19.71 -21.95
CA ALA A 498 14.12 19.27 -20.68
C ALA A 498 13.61 17.83 -20.76
N ARG A 499 13.81 17.10 -19.67
CA ARG A 499 13.52 15.68 -19.55
C ARG A 499 12.98 15.40 -18.18
N ARG A 500 11.93 14.59 -18.13
CA ARG A 500 11.49 14.00 -16.87
C ARG A 500 12.31 12.74 -16.65
N VAL A 501 13.10 12.74 -15.59
CA VAL A 501 13.89 11.57 -15.18
C VAL A 501 13.27 10.99 -13.94
N ARG A 502 12.98 9.69 -14.01
CA ARG A 502 12.54 8.89 -12.88
C ARG A 502 13.61 7.85 -12.56
N VAL A 503 14.11 7.87 -11.34
CA VAL A 503 15.05 6.85 -10.85
C VAL A 503 14.53 6.31 -9.54
N ARG A 504 14.42 4.99 -9.44
CA ARG A 504 14.13 4.28 -8.21
C ARG A 504 15.28 3.34 -7.89
N VAL A 505 15.75 3.43 -6.66
CA VAL A 505 16.77 2.55 -6.09
C VAL A 505 16.21 1.83 -4.88
N VAL A 506 16.75 0.65 -4.58
CA VAL A 506 16.43 -0.13 -3.38
C VAL A 506 17.71 -0.63 -2.73
N GLY A 507 17.71 -0.74 -1.41
CA GLY A 507 18.78 -1.34 -0.63
C GLY A 507 18.24 -2.04 0.62
N ASP A 508 19.02 -2.94 1.19
CA ASP A 508 18.64 -3.64 2.41
C ASP A 508 18.53 -2.66 3.58
N ALA A 509 17.61 -2.93 4.51
CA ALA A 509 17.48 -2.14 5.71
C ALA A 509 18.74 -2.30 6.58
N LEU A 510 19.35 -1.17 6.96
CA LEU A 510 20.52 -1.14 7.84
C LEU A 510 20.12 -1.71 9.22
N ALA A 511 20.82 -2.73 9.69
CA ALA A 511 20.71 -3.19 11.07
C ALA A 511 21.35 -2.17 12.03
N LEU A 512 20.83 -2.12 13.27
CA LEU A 512 21.41 -1.33 14.36
C LEU A 512 22.79 -1.85 14.79
#